data_AF-A0A7W5ZH57-F1
#
_entry.id   AF-A0A7W5ZH57-F1
#
_cell.length_a   1.000
_cell.length_b   1.000
_cell.length_c   1.000
_cell.angle_alpha   90.00
_cell.angle_beta   90.00
_cell.angle_gamma   90.00
#
_symmetry.space_group_name_H-M   'P 1'
#
loop_
_entity.id
_entity.type
_entity.pdbx_description
1 polymer ?
#
loop_
_entity_poly.entity_id
_entity_poly.type
_entity_poly.pdbx_seq_one_letter_code
_entity_poly.pdbx_strand_id
1 'polypeptide(L)'
;MSNTRSQQSRNQHQTVYNPIYEKLESDGLVGKIAYCFYKESKRAFIREYIAKNNGKHPSPAEVKKFVSLQESQHIDHFKRDAVEMVNDFFNALIEEHKKDLKIQILKEVHVPSFWSGIWQNIVASFLWTILIALLLPFIIRAAKIDLVEILRGGSKPNTHFENTVKTDSTNLNK
;
A
#
# COMPACT_ATOMS: atom_id res chain seq x y z
N MET A 1 5.23 24.47 70.30
CA MET A 1 3.92 23.87 69.98
C MET A 1 3.30 24.60 68.79
N SER A 2 2.76 23.81 67.85
CA SER A 2 1.79 24.16 66.80
C SER A 2 2.16 25.16 65.70
N ASN A 3 3.09 24.72 64.82
CA ASN A 3 3.15 25.14 63.42
C ASN A 3 2.15 24.29 62.61
N THR A 4 0.85 24.63 62.71
CA THR A 4 -0.24 23.83 62.09
C THR A 4 -1.24 24.70 61.33
N ARG A 5 -0.85 25.91 60.88
CA ARG A 5 -1.74 26.82 60.13
C ARG A 5 -1.45 26.91 58.63
N SER A 6 -0.37 26.31 58.14
CA SER A 6 0.09 26.45 56.76
C SER A 6 -0.22 25.26 55.84
N GLN A 7 -0.83 24.18 56.35
CA GLN A 7 -1.14 22.98 55.56
C GLN A 7 -2.60 22.88 55.09
N GLN A 8 -3.49 23.78 55.52
CA GLN A 8 -4.93 23.71 55.17
C GLN A 8 -5.33 24.40 53.86
N SER A 9 -4.45 25.18 53.21
CA SER A 9 -4.75 25.83 51.92
C SER A 9 -4.41 25.00 50.68
N ARG A 10 -3.98 23.74 50.81
CA ARG A 10 -3.57 22.90 49.66
C ARG A 10 -4.65 21.97 49.09
N ASN A 11 -5.77 21.76 49.78
CA ASN A 11 -6.74 20.71 49.43
C ASN A 11 -8.17 21.23 49.23
N GLN A 12 -8.34 22.29 48.44
CA GLN A 12 -9.60 22.55 47.76
C GLN A 12 -9.33 22.85 46.29
N HIS A 13 -8.93 21.82 45.54
CA HIS A 13 -9.36 21.72 44.15
C HIS A 13 -10.87 21.50 44.20
N GLN A 14 -11.64 22.57 44.42
CA GLN A 14 -13.01 22.61 43.93
C GLN A 14 -12.88 22.22 42.46
N THR A 15 -13.46 21.09 42.09
CA THR A 15 -13.60 20.67 40.71
C THR A 15 -14.43 21.75 40.03
N VAL A 16 -13.75 22.79 39.53
CA VAL A 16 -14.38 23.85 38.75
C VAL A 16 -14.92 23.16 37.52
N TYR A 17 -16.20 22.84 37.59
CA TYR A 17 -16.94 22.12 36.56
C TYR A 17 -16.64 22.76 35.21
N ASN A 18 -16.08 21.96 34.30
CA ASN A 18 -15.72 22.41 32.97
C ASN A 18 -16.60 21.69 31.94
N PRO A 19 -17.69 22.31 31.47
CA PRO A 19 -18.68 21.65 30.62
C PRO A 19 -18.08 21.13 29.30
N ILE A 20 -17.01 21.75 28.81
CA ILE A 20 -16.33 21.31 27.59
C ILE A 20 -15.59 19.99 27.80
N TYR A 21 -15.03 19.76 28.99
CA TYR A 21 -14.30 18.52 29.27
C TYR A 21 -15.25 17.32 29.27
N GLU A 22 -16.36 17.42 30.00
CA GLU A 22 -17.39 16.37 30.08
C GLU A 22 -17.92 15.95 28.70
N LYS A 23 -18.10 16.93 27.80
CA LYS A 23 -18.56 16.68 26.43
C LYS A 23 -17.54 16.03 25.51
N LEU A 24 -16.26 16.11 25.85
CA LEU A 24 -15.16 15.54 25.07
C LEU A 24 -14.66 14.23 25.67
N GLU A 25 -14.81 14.00 26.98
CA GLU A 25 -14.25 12.84 27.68
C GLU A 25 -14.72 11.50 27.11
N SER A 26 -15.97 11.42 26.63
CA SER A 26 -16.53 10.20 26.04
C SER A 26 -15.81 9.73 24.78
N ASP A 27 -15.07 10.60 24.10
CA ASP A 27 -14.37 10.29 22.84
C ASP A 27 -12.93 9.77 23.06
N GLY A 28 -12.58 9.44 24.31
CA GLY A 28 -11.30 8.81 24.63
C GLY A 28 -10.08 9.68 24.26
N LEU A 29 -9.14 9.12 23.49
CA LEU A 29 -7.91 9.84 23.09
C LEU A 29 -8.21 11.06 22.22
N VAL A 30 -9.11 10.92 21.26
CA VAL A 30 -9.55 12.04 20.39
C VAL A 30 -10.16 13.15 21.25
N GLY A 31 -10.99 12.78 22.22
CA GLY A 31 -11.56 13.70 23.20
C GLY A 31 -10.52 14.48 24.00
N LYS A 32 -9.49 13.78 24.49
CA LYS A 32 -8.37 14.41 25.23
C LYS A 32 -7.56 15.38 24.36
N ILE A 33 -7.30 15.02 23.11
CA ILE A 33 -6.59 15.89 22.15
C ILE A 33 -7.46 17.09 21.76
N ALA A 34 -8.74 16.88 21.48
CA ALA A 34 -9.71 17.94 21.21
C ALA A 34 -9.80 18.93 22.39
N TYR A 35 -9.70 18.43 23.62
CA TYR A 35 -9.67 19.27 24.81
C TYR A 35 -8.39 20.13 24.89
N CYS A 36 -7.25 19.61 24.45
CA CYS A 36 -6.02 20.40 24.31
C CYS A 36 -6.22 21.56 23.32
N PHE A 37 -6.80 21.31 22.14
CA PHE A 37 -7.10 22.39 21.18
C PHE A 37 -8.04 23.45 21.75
N TYR A 38 -9.08 23.04 22.48
CA TYR A 38 -9.93 23.99 23.20
C TYR A 38 -9.13 24.85 24.20
N LYS A 39 -8.23 24.25 24.99
CA LYS A 39 -7.38 24.98 25.93
C LYS A 39 -6.45 25.96 25.21
N GLU A 40 -5.90 25.58 24.07
CA GLU A 40 -5.09 26.46 23.23
C GLU A 40 -5.90 27.64 22.69
N SER A 41 -7.09 27.38 22.14
CA SER A 41 -8.03 28.40 21.67
C SER A 41 -8.42 29.36 22.80
N LYS A 42 -8.72 28.85 24.01
CA LYS A 42 -9.01 29.68 25.18
C LYS A 42 -7.83 30.58 25.58
N ARG A 43 -6.60 30.07 25.52
CA ARG A 43 -5.39 30.88 25.78
C ARG A 43 -5.18 31.94 24.71
N ALA A 44 -5.43 31.61 23.44
CA ALA A 44 -5.36 32.56 22.33
C ALA A 44 -6.38 33.70 22.53
N PHE A 45 -7.64 33.36 22.83
CA PHE A 45 -8.69 34.33 23.15
C PHE A 45 -8.27 35.27 24.29
N ILE A 46 -7.76 34.74 25.41
CA ILE A 46 -7.33 35.57 26.55
C ILE A 46 -6.20 36.51 26.13
N ARG A 47 -5.18 36.02 25.40
CA ARG A 47 -4.07 36.85 24.93
C ARG A 47 -4.54 37.96 24.00
N GLU A 48 -5.42 37.65 23.05
CA GLU A 48 -6.00 38.63 22.15
C GLU A 48 -6.86 39.66 22.87
N TYR A 49 -7.66 39.22 23.84
CA TYR A 49 -8.49 40.11 24.64
C TYR A 49 -7.62 41.12 25.39
N ILE A 50 -6.56 40.64 26.06
CA ILE A 50 -5.61 41.49 26.79
C ILE A 50 -4.95 42.51 25.85
N ALA A 51 -4.53 42.07 24.66
CA ALA A 51 -3.91 42.94 23.67
C ALA A 51 -4.88 44.03 23.16
N LYS A 52 -6.16 43.69 22.97
CA LYS A 52 -7.20 44.61 22.48
C LYS A 52 -7.76 45.55 23.56
N ASN A 53 -7.65 45.17 24.84
CA ASN A 53 -8.26 45.90 25.97
C ASN A 53 -7.23 46.52 26.92
N ASN A 54 -6.12 47.02 26.38
CA ASN A 54 -5.08 47.76 27.11
C ASN A 54 -4.52 46.99 28.32
N GLY A 55 -4.27 45.68 28.15
CA GLY A 55 -3.70 44.84 29.21
C GLY A 55 -4.73 44.30 30.20
N LYS A 56 -6.02 44.63 30.07
CA LYS A 56 -7.06 44.13 30.98
C LYS A 56 -7.42 42.68 30.66
N HIS A 57 -7.54 41.87 31.71
CA HIS A 57 -8.01 40.49 31.60
C HIS A 57 -9.53 40.45 31.33
N PRO A 58 -10.01 39.45 30.56
CA PRO A 58 -11.43 39.27 30.34
C PRO A 58 -12.15 38.97 31.65
N SER A 59 -13.31 39.58 31.83
CA SER A 59 -14.18 39.33 32.97
C SER A 59 -14.71 37.88 32.96
N PRO A 60 -15.13 37.33 34.12
CA PRO A 60 -15.75 36.00 34.17
C PRO A 60 -16.94 35.83 33.22
N ALA A 61 -17.71 36.91 33.00
CA ALA A 61 -18.86 36.91 32.09
C ALA A 61 -18.43 36.75 30.61
N GLU A 62 -17.35 37.41 30.21
CA GLU A 62 -16.82 37.30 28.84
C GLU A 62 -16.19 35.94 28.59
N VAL A 63 -15.47 35.40 29.58
CA VAL A 63 -14.96 34.03 29.50
C VAL A 63 -16.12 33.04 29.40
N LYS A 64 -17.21 33.22 30.16
CA LYS A 64 -18.40 32.37 30.05
C LYS A 64 -19.04 32.45 28.66
N LYS A 65 -19.15 33.65 28.09
CA LYS A 65 -19.65 33.87 26.73
C LYS A 65 -18.80 33.15 25.68
N PHE A 66 -17.47 33.22 25.82
CA PHE A 66 -16.56 32.47 24.96
C PHE A 66 -16.79 30.96 25.09
N VAL A 67 -16.84 30.43 26.31
CA VAL A 67 -17.07 28.99 26.55
C VAL A 67 -18.37 28.53 25.91
N SER A 68 -19.49 29.25 26.09
CA SER A 68 -20.77 28.89 25.49
C SER A 68 -20.76 28.92 23.96
N LEU A 69 -19.98 29.82 23.36
CA LEU A 69 -19.81 29.88 21.90
C LEU A 69 -19.02 28.68 21.39
N GLN A 70 -17.91 28.35 22.06
CA GLN A 70 -17.09 27.19 21.69
C GLN A 70 -17.88 25.88 21.83
N GLU A 71 -18.67 25.77 22.90
CA GLU A 71 -19.52 24.61 23.18
C GLU A 71 -20.56 24.34 22.10
N SER A 72 -21.10 25.40 21.47
CA SER A 72 -22.18 25.30 20.49
C SER A 72 -21.69 25.23 19.05
N GLN A 73 -20.53 25.82 18.73
CA GLN A 73 -20.10 26.01 17.34
C GLN A 73 -18.78 25.34 16.98
N HIS A 74 -17.90 25.08 17.95
CA HIS A 74 -16.51 24.72 17.66
C HIS A 74 -16.06 23.40 18.27
N ILE A 75 -16.86 22.79 19.15
CA ILE A 75 -16.51 21.51 19.78
C ILE A 75 -16.30 20.41 18.72
N ASP A 76 -17.14 20.36 17.69
CA ASP A 76 -17.00 19.40 16.60
C ASP A 76 -15.80 19.69 15.70
N HIS A 77 -15.38 20.96 15.62
CA HIS A 77 -14.15 21.32 14.91
C HIS A 77 -12.93 20.78 15.65
N PHE A 78 -12.84 20.99 16.97
CA PHE A 78 -11.73 20.42 17.75
C PHE A 78 -11.68 18.90 17.69
N LYS A 79 -12.84 18.23 17.64
CA LYS A 79 -12.91 16.78 17.42
C LYS A 79 -12.35 16.39 16.06
N ARG A 80 -12.77 17.08 14.98
CA ARG A 80 -12.27 16.81 13.63
C ARG A 80 -10.76 16.99 13.53
N ASP A 81 -10.24 18.09 14.05
CA ASP A 81 -8.81 18.38 14.05
C ASP A 81 -8.02 17.31 14.85
N ALA A 82 -8.61 16.83 15.95
CA ALA A 82 -8.00 15.76 16.75
C ALA A 82 -7.99 14.42 16.01
N VAL A 83 -9.06 14.08 15.29
CA VAL A 83 -9.12 12.89 14.43
C VAL A 83 -8.07 12.99 13.32
N GLU A 84 -7.96 14.14 12.66
CA GLU A 84 -6.98 14.38 11.60
C GLU A 84 -5.55 14.20 12.12
N MET A 85 -5.20 14.88 13.23
CA MET A 85 -3.88 14.77 13.85
C MET A 85 -3.51 13.32 14.23
N VAL A 86 -4.47 12.57 14.80
CA VAL A 86 -4.25 11.17 15.17
C VAL A 86 -4.04 10.30 13.93
N ASN A 87 -4.85 10.49 12.89
CA ASN A 87 -4.72 9.74 11.64
C ASN A 87 -3.39 10.04 10.95
N ASP A 88 -2.99 11.30 10.88
CA ASP A 88 -1.70 11.71 10.29
C ASP A 88 -0.52 11.08 11.04
N PHE A 89 -0.58 11.06 12.37
CA PHE A 89 0.43 10.41 13.19
C PHE A 89 0.51 8.91 12.92
N PHE A 90 -0.63 8.21 12.87
CA PHE A 90 -0.64 6.77 12.57
C PHE A 90 -0.17 6.48 11.15
N ASN A 91 -0.57 7.28 10.17
CA ASN A 91 -0.11 7.14 8.79
C ASN A 91 1.40 7.31 8.69
N ALA A 92 1.96 8.32 9.36
CA ALA A 92 3.41 8.54 9.41
C ALA A 92 4.14 7.34 10.03
N LEU A 93 3.63 6.83 11.16
CA LEU A 93 4.20 5.67 11.85
C LEU A 93 4.15 4.40 10.98
N ILE A 94 3.03 4.17 10.29
CA ILE A 94 2.87 3.03 9.37
C ILE A 94 3.84 3.13 8.19
N GLU A 95 3.99 4.31 7.59
CA GLU A 95 4.91 4.51 6.47
C GLU A 95 6.38 4.35 6.88
N GLU A 96 6.74 4.80 8.08
CA GLU A 96 8.07 4.56 8.66
C GLU A 96 8.33 3.05 8.85
N HIS A 97 7.40 2.32 9.49
CA HIS A 97 7.54 0.88 9.67
C HIS A 97 7.56 0.09 8.35
N LYS A 98 6.78 0.48 7.35
CA LYS A 98 6.82 -0.14 6.01
C LYS A 98 8.20 0.02 5.37
N LYS A 99 8.82 1.19 5.52
CA LYS A 99 10.15 1.47 5.00
C LYS A 99 11.19 0.56 5.67
N ASP A 100 11.10 0.42 6.99
CA ASP A 100 12.00 -0.44 7.75
C ASP A 100 11.84 -1.92 7.40
N LEU A 101 10.60 -2.41 7.25
CA LEU A 101 10.34 -3.79 6.84
C LEU A 101 10.87 -4.09 5.43
N LYS A 102 10.72 -3.16 4.47
CA LYS A 102 11.32 -3.33 3.13
C LYS A 102 12.85 -3.45 3.21
N ILE A 103 13.50 -2.66 4.05
CA ILE A 103 14.95 -2.71 4.23
C ILE A 103 15.37 -4.04 4.87
N GLN A 104 14.61 -4.56 5.84
CA GLN A 104 14.91 -5.84 6.49
C GLN A 104 14.72 -7.02 5.54
N ILE A 105 13.62 -7.07 4.78
CA ILE A 105 13.37 -8.13 3.78
C ILE A 105 14.48 -8.18 2.74
N LEU A 106 14.94 -7.03 2.23
CA LEU A 106 16.04 -6.98 1.27
C LEU A 106 17.39 -7.45 1.87
N LYS A 107 17.56 -7.38 3.19
CA LYS A 107 18.77 -7.86 3.88
C LYS A 107 18.73 -9.34 4.21
N GLU A 108 17.56 -9.88 4.55
CA GLU A 108 17.40 -11.29 4.94
C GLU A 108 17.13 -12.23 3.77
N VAL A 109 16.51 -11.75 2.69
CA VAL A 109 16.30 -12.58 1.50
C VAL A 109 17.61 -12.65 0.72
N HIS A 110 18.34 -13.76 0.90
CA HIS A 110 19.39 -14.19 -0.01
C HIS A 110 18.76 -14.50 -1.36
N VAL A 111 18.51 -13.48 -2.18
CA VAL A 111 18.07 -13.67 -3.56
C VAL A 111 19.16 -14.48 -4.26
N PRO A 112 18.92 -15.74 -4.66
CA PRO A 112 19.92 -16.48 -5.41
C PRO A 112 20.28 -15.64 -6.63
N SER A 113 21.57 -15.42 -6.81
CA SER A 113 22.08 -14.51 -7.84
C SER A 113 21.44 -14.89 -9.18
N PHE A 114 20.66 -13.98 -9.76
CA PHE A 114 19.92 -14.18 -11.01
C PHE A 114 20.81 -14.79 -12.13
N TRP A 115 22.10 -14.49 -12.08
CA TRP A 115 23.13 -15.03 -12.97
C TRP A 115 23.38 -16.53 -12.86
N SER A 116 23.27 -17.13 -11.67
CA SER A 116 23.48 -18.58 -11.52
C SER A 116 22.35 -19.39 -12.16
N GLY A 117 21.10 -18.90 -12.06
CA GLY A 117 19.95 -19.50 -12.71
C GLY A 117 20.05 -19.47 -14.24
N ILE A 118 20.55 -18.38 -14.81
CA ILE A 118 20.76 -18.27 -16.26
C ILE A 118 21.85 -19.25 -16.72
N TRP A 119 22.99 -19.31 -16.04
CA TRP A 119 24.09 -20.22 -16.40
C TRP A 119 23.71 -21.70 -16.30
N GLN A 120 22.91 -22.06 -15.29
CA GLN A 120 22.43 -23.44 -15.15
C GLN A 120 21.59 -23.89 -16.35
N ASN A 121 20.70 -23.02 -16.84
CA ASN A 121 19.87 -23.32 -18.00
C ASN A 121 20.68 -23.42 -19.30
N ILE A 122 21.67 -22.54 -19.46
CA ILE A 122 22.58 -22.58 -20.61
C ILE A 122 23.34 -23.92 -20.61
N VAL A 123 24.00 -24.26 -19.50
CA VAL A 123 24.78 -25.50 -19.40
C VAL A 123 23.91 -26.74 -19.60
N ALA A 124 22.72 -26.78 -19.00
CA ALA A 124 21.78 -27.89 -19.19
C ALA A 124 21.38 -28.08 -20.66
N SER A 125 21.09 -26.97 -21.35
CA SER A 125 20.73 -27.00 -22.78
C SER A 125 21.89 -27.48 -23.66
N PHE A 126 23.12 -27.06 -23.35
CA PHE A 126 24.31 -27.53 -24.06
C PHE A 126 24.54 -29.03 -23.85
N LEU A 127 24.42 -29.51 -22.61
CA LEU A 127 24.57 -30.94 -22.30
C LEU A 127 23.52 -31.80 -23.01
N TRP A 128 22.27 -31.34 -23.03
CA TRP A 128 21.18 -32.03 -23.72
C TRP A 128 21.40 -32.09 -25.23
N THR A 129 21.86 -30.98 -25.81
CA THR A 129 22.15 -30.91 -27.24
C THR A 129 23.29 -31.86 -27.63
N ILE A 130 24.35 -31.92 -26.84
CA ILE A 130 25.47 -32.85 -27.05
C ILE A 130 24.99 -34.30 -26.94
N LEU A 131 24.16 -34.61 -25.95
CA LEU A 131 23.59 -35.95 -25.77
C LEU A 131 22.80 -36.40 -27.00
N ILE A 132 21.91 -35.54 -27.52
CA ILE A 132 21.15 -35.84 -28.74
C ILE A 132 22.08 -35.98 -29.93
N ALA A 133 23.06 -35.10 -30.10
CA ALA A 133 24.00 -35.15 -31.22
C ALA A 133 24.81 -36.46 -31.25
N LEU A 134 25.08 -37.06 -30.08
CA LEU A 134 25.77 -38.36 -29.98
C LEU A 134 24.82 -39.56 -30.12
N LEU A 135 23.63 -39.50 -29.52
CA LEU A 135 22.67 -40.62 -29.55
C LEU A 135 21.95 -40.75 -30.89
N LEU A 136 21.64 -39.62 -31.55
CA LEU A 136 20.85 -39.61 -32.78
C LEU A 136 21.54 -40.41 -33.92
N PRO A 137 22.84 -40.22 -34.23
CA PRO A 137 23.53 -41.05 -35.23
C PRO A 137 23.60 -42.53 -34.86
N PHE A 138 23.70 -42.86 -33.56
CA PHE A 138 23.74 -44.24 -33.09
C PHE A 138 22.41 -44.97 -33.35
N ILE A 139 21.28 -44.32 -33.03
CA ILE A 139 19.94 -44.85 -33.29
C ILE A 139 19.70 -45.05 -34.78
N ILE A 140 20.09 -44.07 -35.61
CA ILE A 140 19.98 -44.15 -37.08
C ILE A 140 20.73 -45.38 -37.61
N ARG A 141 21.98 -45.58 -37.16
CA ARG A 141 22.81 -46.71 -37.58
C ARG A 141 22.21 -48.05 -37.13
N ALA A 142 21.70 -48.13 -35.90
CA ALA A 142 21.08 -49.35 -35.37
C ALA A 142 19.78 -49.70 -36.11
N ALA A 143 18.97 -48.70 -36.46
CA ALA A 143 17.71 -48.88 -37.15
C ALA A 143 17.85 -49.08 -38.67
N LYS A 144 19.07 -48.97 -39.24
CA LYS A 144 19.34 -48.99 -40.69
C LYS A 144 18.45 -48.04 -41.48
N ILE A 145 18.07 -46.92 -40.86
CA ILE A 145 17.24 -45.91 -41.50
C ILE A 145 18.15 -45.04 -42.36
N ASP A 146 17.85 -44.95 -43.66
CA ASP A 146 18.58 -44.05 -44.55
C ASP A 146 18.02 -42.63 -44.43
N LEU A 147 18.68 -41.79 -43.63
CA LEU A 147 18.26 -40.40 -43.42
C LEU A 147 18.21 -39.60 -44.71
N VAL A 148 19.04 -39.97 -45.69
CA VAL A 148 19.13 -39.30 -46.97
C VAL A 148 17.86 -39.53 -47.80
N GLU A 149 17.18 -40.66 -47.64
CA GLU A 149 15.89 -40.95 -48.27
C GLU A 149 14.75 -40.15 -47.62
N ILE A 150 14.77 -39.97 -46.29
CA ILE A 150 13.78 -39.15 -45.58
C ILE A 150 13.97 -37.66 -45.91
N LEU A 151 15.22 -37.17 -46.02
CA LEU A 151 15.50 -35.78 -46.39
C LEU A 151 15.16 -35.49 -47.86
N ARG A 152 15.33 -36.47 -48.76
CA ARG A 152 15.01 -36.35 -50.19
C ARG A 152 13.55 -36.69 -50.53
N GLY A 153 12.87 -37.47 -49.69
CA GLY A 153 11.49 -37.95 -49.89
C GLY A 153 10.38 -36.92 -49.59
N GLY A 154 10.75 -35.69 -49.21
CA GLY A 154 9.80 -34.61 -48.89
C GLY A 154 9.16 -33.88 -50.09
N SER A 155 9.30 -34.37 -51.34
CA SER A 155 8.66 -33.73 -52.50
C SER A 155 7.92 -34.75 -53.37
N LYS A 156 6.63 -34.93 -53.07
CA LYS A 156 5.63 -35.39 -54.04
C LYS A 156 4.40 -34.48 -53.94
N PRO A 157 4.12 -33.59 -54.91
CA PRO A 157 2.81 -33.01 -55.07
C PRO A 157 1.90 -34.01 -55.83
N ASN A 158 0.76 -34.34 -55.23
CA ASN A 158 -0.32 -35.08 -55.88
C ASN A 158 -1.16 -34.11 -56.70
N THR A 159 -1.31 -34.31 -58.01
CA THR A 159 -2.50 -33.87 -58.75
C THR A 159 -2.66 -34.70 -60.01
N HIS A 160 -3.66 -35.57 -60.05
CA HIS A 160 -4.56 -35.64 -61.21
C HIS A 160 -5.92 -36.12 -60.72
N PHE A 161 -6.77 -35.14 -60.43
CA PHE A 161 -8.20 -35.32 -60.34
C PHE A 161 -8.76 -35.62 -61.74
N GLU A 162 -9.64 -36.61 -61.75
CA GLU A 162 -10.68 -36.96 -62.71
C GLU A 162 -11.31 -35.76 -63.44
N ASN A 163 -11.49 -35.86 -64.77
CA ASN A 163 -12.69 -35.48 -65.54
C ASN A 163 -12.40 -35.43 -67.06
N THR A 164 -13.25 -36.10 -67.85
CA THR A 164 -13.80 -35.73 -69.18
C THR A 164 -14.50 -36.97 -69.75
N VAL A 165 -15.79 -37.15 -69.47
CA VAL A 165 -16.92 -36.69 -70.31
C VAL A 165 -16.88 -37.27 -71.73
N LYS A 166 -17.88 -38.13 -72.00
CA LYS A 166 -18.25 -38.71 -73.29
C LYS A 166 -18.34 -37.67 -74.40
N THR A 167 -17.81 -38.00 -75.57
CA THR A 167 -18.31 -37.52 -76.86
C THR A 167 -18.41 -38.68 -77.83
N ASP A 168 -19.65 -39.08 -78.07
CA ASP A 168 -20.08 -39.85 -79.23
C ASP A 168 -20.27 -38.87 -80.39
N SER A 169 -19.59 -39.11 -81.51
CA SER A 169 -19.95 -38.57 -82.83
C SER A 169 -19.17 -39.29 -83.93
N THR A 170 -19.81 -40.30 -84.49
CA THR A 170 -19.97 -40.56 -85.93
C THR A 170 -19.30 -39.55 -86.88
N ASN A 171 -18.28 -39.98 -87.67
CA ASN A 171 -18.31 -40.09 -89.14
C ASN A 171 -16.93 -40.01 -89.84
N LEU A 172 -16.78 -40.95 -90.80
CA LEU A 172 -16.06 -40.94 -92.09
C LEU A 172 -14.55 -40.64 -92.14
N ASN A 173 -13.73 -41.64 -92.54
CA ASN A 173 -13.50 -41.99 -93.96
C ASN A 173 -12.39 -43.05 -94.10
N LYS A 174 -12.78 -44.25 -94.56
CA LYS A 174 -12.14 -45.15 -95.54
C LYS A 174 -12.26 -46.63 -95.17
#